data_AF-A0A3E2N3I8-F1
#
_entry.id   AF-A0A3E2N3I8-F1
#
_cell.length_a   1.000
_cell.length_b   1.000
_cell.length_c   1.000
_cell.angle_alpha   90.00
_cell.angle_beta   90.00
_cell.angle_gamma   90.00
#
_symmetry.space_group_name_H-M   'P 1'
#
loop_
_entity.id
_entity.type
_entity.pdbx_description
1 polymer ?
#
loop_
_entity_poly.entity_id
_entity_poly.type
_entity_poly.pdbx_seq_one_letter_code
_entity_poly.pdbx_strand_id
1 'polypeptide(L)'
;MNKSNANAKRNGYIGLGAMILLAGATVFGTDPLYKAIDSSVRPEIYVPGTYTGTARGYGGIVTADVTVSGKTIDSIAVNGEKETLLSMVLPGLTDSILAKQSTEVDAVSGATLSSNAIKEAVDQALARARGEEPETVPEIAEKPSSLKDGTYT
;
A
#
# COMPACT_ATOMS: atom_id res chain seq x y z
N MET A 1 53.30 -29.97 -40.24
CA MET A 1 52.77 -28.68 -39.72
C MET A 1 51.39 -28.96 -39.12
N ASN A 2 51.23 -28.71 -37.81
CA ASN A 2 50.01 -28.50 -37.02
C ASN A 2 48.71 -29.25 -37.38
N LYS A 3 48.29 -30.25 -36.59
CA LYS A 3 47.64 -30.19 -35.25
C LYS A 3 46.11 -30.15 -35.37
N SER A 4 45.51 -31.19 -34.76
CA SER A 4 44.27 -31.20 -33.94
C SER A 4 42.97 -30.69 -34.56
N ASN A 5 41.78 -31.22 -34.27
CA ASN A 5 41.27 -32.38 -33.53
C ASN A 5 39.75 -32.32 -33.77
N ALA A 6 39.09 -33.46 -33.59
CA ALA A 6 37.64 -33.67 -33.66
C ALA A 6 36.78 -32.50 -33.14
N ASN A 7 35.74 -32.15 -33.91
CA ASN A 7 34.57 -31.47 -33.33
C ASN A 7 33.30 -32.22 -33.75
N ALA A 8 32.97 -33.21 -32.94
CA ALA A 8 31.69 -33.91 -32.99
C ALA A 8 30.58 -32.95 -32.55
N LYS A 9 29.90 -32.34 -33.52
CA LYS A 9 28.69 -31.55 -33.29
C LYS A 9 27.54 -32.50 -32.94
N ARG A 10 27.43 -32.87 -31.65
CA ARG A 10 26.28 -33.58 -31.09
C ARG A 10 25.44 -32.61 -30.27
N ASN A 11 24.20 -32.45 -30.69
CA ASN A 11 23.16 -31.64 -30.07
C ASN A 11 22.82 -32.15 -28.66
N GLY A 12 22.59 -31.25 -27.70
CA GLY A 12 22.15 -31.64 -26.36
C GLY A 12 21.63 -30.45 -25.55
N TYR A 13 20.45 -30.61 -24.97
CA TYR A 13 19.71 -29.70 -24.12
C TYR A 13 20.38 -29.47 -22.75
N ILE A 14 21.52 -28.78 -22.71
CA ILE A 14 22.28 -28.51 -21.46
C ILE A 14 21.95 -27.11 -20.90
N GLY A 15 20.66 -26.73 -20.92
CA GLY A 15 20.23 -25.37 -20.54
C GLY A 15 19.17 -25.27 -19.45
N LEU A 16 18.57 -26.38 -18.99
CA LEU A 16 17.49 -26.33 -17.99
C LEU A 16 17.66 -27.34 -16.84
N GLY A 17 18.65 -28.23 -16.92
CA GLY A 17 18.80 -29.37 -16.00
C GLY A 17 19.78 -29.19 -14.84
N ALA A 18 20.36 -27.99 -14.63
CA ALA A 18 21.45 -27.78 -13.69
C ALA A 18 21.27 -26.59 -12.73
N MET A 19 20.05 -26.31 -12.25
CA MET A 19 19.82 -25.32 -11.17
C MET A 19 18.83 -25.78 -10.08
N ILE A 20 18.67 -27.09 -9.88
CA ILE A 20 17.96 -27.64 -8.71
C ILE A 20 18.86 -28.67 -8.03
N LEU A 21 20.10 -28.30 -7.71
CA LEU A 21 20.96 -29.08 -6.80
C LEU A 21 21.95 -28.15 -6.07
N LEU A 22 21.41 -27.22 -5.28
CA LEU A 22 22.13 -26.66 -4.13
C LEU A 22 21.21 -26.61 -2.90
N ALA A 23 20.50 -27.71 -2.65
CA ALA A 23 19.86 -27.97 -1.38
C ALA A 23 20.93 -28.43 -0.37
N GLY A 24 21.55 -27.49 0.33
CA GLY A 24 22.53 -27.80 1.37
C GLY A 24 23.27 -26.60 1.90
N ALA A 25 22.76 -26.03 3.01
CA ALA A 25 23.33 -24.97 3.84
C ALA A 25 23.37 -23.54 3.27
N THR A 26 22.51 -22.65 3.79
CA THR A 26 22.80 -21.22 4.11
C THR A 26 21.59 -20.54 4.77
N VAL A 27 21.12 -21.07 5.91
CA VAL A 27 19.90 -20.59 6.62
C VAL A 27 20.14 -19.31 7.46
N PHE A 28 21.16 -18.49 7.17
CA PHE A 28 21.46 -17.31 8.02
C PHE A 28 21.71 -15.99 7.25
N GLY A 29 21.42 -15.90 5.95
CA GLY A 29 21.70 -14.65 5.20
C GLY A 29 20.98 -14.45 3.88
N THR A 30 19.92 -15.21 3.58
CA THR A 30 19.20 -15.09 2.29
C THR A 30 18.12 -14.04 2.28
N ASP A 31 17.70 -13.48 3.42
CA ASP A 31 16.65 -12.44 3.49
C ASP A 31 16.93 -11.21 2.58
N PRO A 32 18.13 -10.60 2.56
CA PRO A 32 18.39 -9.48 1.67
C PRO A 32 18.44 -9.90 0.19
N LEU A 33 18.90 -11.12 -0.11
CA LEU A 33 19.00 -11.63 -1.47
C LEU A 33 17.61 -12.01 -2.02
N TYR A 34 16.75 -12.61 -1.20
CA TYR A 34 15.37 -12.94 -1.55
C TYR A 34 14.54 -11.68 -1.78
N LYS A 35 14.67 -10.67 -0.90
CA LYS A 35 14.00 -9.37 -1.07
C LYS A 35 14.47 -8.63 -2.32
N ALA A 36 15.77 -8.66 -2.64
CA ALA A 36 16.31 -8.02 -3.85
C ALA A 36 15.84 -8.69 -5.16
N ILE A 37 15.74 -10.03 -5.17
CA ILE A 37 15.24 -10.77 -6.34
C ILE A 37 13.71 -10.58 -6.48
N ASP A 38 12.93 -10.62 -5.40
CA ASP A 38 11.48 -10.35 -5.46
C ASP A 38 11.16 -8.90 -5.88
N SER A 39 11.97 -7.93 -5.41
CA SER A 39 11.88 -6.53 -5.82
C SER A 39 12.17 -6.33 -7.32
N SER A 40 13.07 -7.11 -7.92
CA SER A 40 13.47 -6.94 -9.33
C SER A 40 12.63 -7.75 -10.32
N VAL A 41 11.96 -8.83 -9.88
CA VAL A 41 11.18 -9.71 -10.77
C VAL A 41 9.72 -9.29 -10.90
N ARG A 42 9.11 -8.70 -9.86
CA ARG A 42 7.70 -8.25 -9.92
C ARG A 42 7.59 -6.79 -10.37
N PRO A 43 6.59 -6.42 -11.18
CA PRO A 43 6.31 -5.02 -11.47
C PRO A 43 6.01 -4.25 -10.18
N GLU A 44 6.41 -2.98 -10.13
CA GLU A 44 6.00 -2.06 -9.07
C GLU A 44 4.50 -1.78 -9.19
N ILE A 45 3.80 -1.84 -8.06
CA ILE A 45 2.37 -1.57 -7.94
C ILE A 45 2.13 -0.07 -7.71
N TYR A 46 3.05 0.56 -6.97
CA TYR A 46 3.01 1.96 -6.60
C TYR A 46 4.23 2.68 -7.17
N VAL A 47 4.09 3.95 -7.52
CA VAL A 47 5.22 4.86 -7.69
C VAL A 47 5.70 5.23 -6.28
N PRO A 48 6.98 5.01 -5.94
CA PRO A 48 7.49 5.36 -4.62
C PRO A 48 7.35 6.86 -4.32
N GLY A 49 6.85 7.19 -3.13
CA GLY A 49 6.62 8.57 -2.74
C GLY A 49 5.67 8.69 -1.56
N THR A 50 5.38 9.93 -1.19
CA THR A 50 4.36 10.25 -0.19
C THR A 50 3.15 10.83 -0.89
N TYR A 51 1.98 10.25 -0.62
CA TYR A 51 0.71 10.62 -1.21
C TYR A 51 -0.27 11.00 -0.12
N THR A 52 -0.97 12.10 -0.34
CA THR A 52 -2.01 12.56 0.58
C THR A 52 -3.38 12.22 0.02
N GLY A 53 -4.27 11.70 0.85
CA GLY A 53 -5.69 11.51 0.55
C GLY A 53 -6.57 12.13 1.64
N THR A 54 -7.81 12.45 1.30
CA THR A 54 -8.74 13.11 2.23
C THR A 54 -10.14 12.53 2.14
N ALA A 55 -10.77 12.34 3.29
CA ALA A 55 -12.13 11.80 3.37
C ALA A 55 -12.93 12.49 4.47
N ARG A 56 -14.25 12.39 4.39
CA ARG A 56 -15.14 12.97 5.39
C ARG A 56 -15.46 11.93 6.47
N GLY A 57 -15.02 12.19 7.69
CA GLY A 57 -15.35 11.42 8.88
C GLY A 57 -16.59 11.93 9.63
N TYR A 58 -16.75 11.45 10.86
CA TYR A 58 -17.89 11.76 11.72
C TYR A 58 -17.93 13.25 12.13
N GLY A 59 -16.77 13.79 12.51
CA GLY A 59 -16.62 15.16 13.03
C GLY A 59 -16.06 16.14 12.00
N GLY A 60 -15.39 15.68 10.96
CA GLY A 60 -14.92 16.56 9.89
C GLY A 60 -14.08 15.86 8.84
N ILE A 61 -13.20 16.63 8.18
CA ILE A 61 -12.29 16.06 7.19
C ILE A 61 -11.13 15.36 7.91
N VAL A 62 -10.81 14.16 7.43
CA VAL A 62 -9.65 13.35 7.79
C VAL A 62 -8.69 13.38 6.62
N THR A 63 -7.43 13.67 6.89
CA THR A 63 -6.33 13.69 5.93
C THR A 63 -5.36 12.57 6.28
N ALA A 64 -4.99 11.74 5.31
CA ALA A 64 -4.00 10.68 5.48
C ALA A 64 -2.82 10.89 4.53
N ASP A 65 -1.63 10.98 5.09
CA ASP A 65 -0.35 10.98 4.38
C ASP A 65 0.23 9.58 4.39
N VAL A 66 0.31 8.95 3.23
CA VAL A 66 0.75 7.57 3.06
C VAL A 66 2.08 7.57 2.31
N THR A 67 3.11 7.00 2.92
CA THR A 67 4.39 6.76 2.24
C THR A 67 4.41 5.34 1.73
N VAL A 68 4.69 5.21 0.44
CA VAL A 68 4.78 3.91 -0.24
C VAL A 68 6.16 3.73 -0.84
N SER A 69 6.65 2.50 -0.72
CA SER A 69 7.67 1.94 -1.59
C SER A 69 6.96 1.22 -2.73
N GLY A 70 7.65 0.94 -3.84
CA GLY A 70 7.01 0.49 -5.08
C GLY A 70 6.08 -0.73 -4.98
N LYS A 71 6.12 -1.49 -3.88
CA LYS A 71 5.24 -2.64 -3.60
C LYS A 71 4.57 -2.60 -2.21
N THR A 72 4.98 -1.69 -1.32
CA THR A 72 4.58 -1.71 0.09
C THR A 72 4.19 -0.35 0.60
N ILE A 73 3.28 -0.32 1.56
CA ILE A 73 2.95 0.82 2.40
C ILE A 73 3.96 0.84 3.55
N ASP A 74 4.78 1.89 3.61
CA ASP A 74 5.85 2.00 4.59
C ASP A 74 5.39 2.73 5.85
N SER A 75 4.58 3.78 5.68
CA SER A 75 4.04 4.54 6.80
C SER A 75 2.72 5.21 6.41
N ILE A 76 1.90 5.44 7.44
CA ILE A 76 0.63 6.16 7.32
C ILE A 76 0.59 7.13 8.49
N ALA A 77 0.44 8.42 8.19
CA ALA A 77 0.18 9.47 9.16
C ALA A 77 -1.22 10.02 8.88
N VAL A 78 -2.04 10.18 9.91
CA VAL A 78 -3.41 10.65 9.74
C VAL A 78 -3.66 11.83 10.67
N ASN A 79 -4.32 12.86 10.13
CA ASN A 79 -4.77 14.02 10.86
C ASN A 79 -6.28 14.20 10.68
N GLY A 80 -6.97 14.63 11.73
CA GLY A 80 -8.42 14.82 11.72
C GLY A 80 -8.86 15.60 12.95
N GLU A 81 -8.54 16.91 12.98
CA GLU A 81 -8.72 17.78 14.15
C GLU A 81 -10.16 17.79 14.71
N LYS A 82 -11.16 17.56 13.86
CA LYS A 82 -12.58 17.58 14.27
C LYS A 82 -13.12 16.21 14.67
N GLU A 83 -12.35 15.13 14.52
CA GLU A 83 -12.79 13.77 14.85
C GLU A 83 -12.66 13.50 16.36
N THR A 84 -13.75 13.06 17.00
CA THR A 84 -13.80 12.86 18.45
C THR A 84 -13.11 11.58 18.91
N LEU A 85 -13.08 10.53 18.06
CA LEU A 85 -12.56 9.20 18.41
C LEU A 85 -11.29 8.82 17.64
N LEU A 86 -10.68 9.77 16.93
CA LEU A 86 -9.55 9.49 16.03
C LEU A 86 -8.38 8.83 16.78
N SER A 87 -8.00 9.36 17.93
CA SER A 87 -6.89 8.85 18.74
C SER A 87 -7.09 7.40 19.22
N MET A 88 -8.34 6.96 19.39
CA MET A 88 -8.66 5.58 19.77
C MET A 88 -8.57 4.62 18.58
N VAL A 89 -9.01 5.08 17.39
CA VAL A 89 -9.06 4.26 16.18
C VAL A 89 -7.70 4.14 15.50
N LEU A 90 -6.94 5.24 15.49
CA LEU A 90 -5.70 5.36 14.71
C LEU A 90 -4.69 4.23 14.94
N PRO A 91 -4.17 3.98 16.15
CA PRO A 91 -3.10 3.01 16.32
C PRO A 91 -3.51 1.61 15.82
N GLY A 92 -4.65 1.10 16.28
CA GLY A 92 -5.10 -0.24 15.90
C GLY A 92 -5.45 -0.39 14.42
N LEU A 93 -6.10 0.62 13.82
CA LEU A 93 -6.50 0.58 12.42
C LEU A 93 -5.29 0.71 11.50
N THR A 94 -4.40 1.66 11.79
CA THR A 94 -3.22 1.94 10.95
C THR A 94 -2.21 0.80 11.02
N ASP A 95 -1.99 0.21 12.20
CA ASP A 95 -1.15 -0.98 12.37
C ASP A 95 -1.71 -2.17 11.58
N SER A 96 -3.04 -2.35 11.58
CA SER A 96 -3.69 -3.41 10.80
C SER A 96 -3.51 -3.22 9.30
N ILE A 97 -3.58 -1.97 8.81
CA ILE A 97 -3.36 -1.64 7.40
C ILE A 97 -1.89 -1.90 7.02
N LEU A 98 -0.93 -1.49 7.85
CA LEU A 98 0.49 -1.74 7.61
C LEU A 98 0.82 -3.24 7.65
N ALA A 99 0.20 -4.00 8.55
CA ALA A 99 0.42 -5.45 8.65
C ALA A 99 -0.17 -6.22 7.46
N LYS A 100 -1.40 -5.86 7.02
CA LYS A 100 -2.08 -6.52 5.90
C LYS A 100 -1.70 -5.95 4.54
N GLN A 101 -1.06 -4.78 4.50
CA GLN A 101 -0.76 -4.02 3.27
C GLN A 101 -2.03 -3.77 2.43
N SER A 102 -3.16 -3.58 3.11
CA SER A 102 -4.49 -3.42 2.53
C SER A 102 -5.36 -2.57 3.43
N THR A 103 -6.24 -1.78 2.82
CA THR A 103 -7.27 -0.96 3.47
C THR A 103 -8.53 -1.76 3.82
N GLU A 104 -8.61 -3.04 3.39
CA GLU A 104 -9.66 -3.99 3.77
C GLU A 104 -9.47 -4.50 5.21
N VAL A 105 -9.62 -3.58 6.16
CA VAL A 105 -9.55 -3.82 7.60
C VAL A 105 -10.86 -3.50 8.28
N ASP A 106 -11.11 -4.20 9.39
CA ASP A 106 -12.33 -4.03 10.15
C ASP A 106 -12.39 -2.65 10.81
N ALA A 107 -13.58 -2.05 10.80
CA ALA A 107 -13.82 -0.80 11.49
C ALA A 107 -13.85 -1.02 13.01
N VAL A 108 -13.45 0.00 13.77
CA VAL A 108 -13.52 -0.04 15.23
C VAL A 108 -14.96 0.20 15.67
N SER A 109 -15.45 -0.66 16.57
CA SER A 109 -16.82 -0.57 17.08
C SER A 109 -17.07 0.77 17.78
N GLY A 110 -18.18 1.43 17.46
CA GLY A 110 -18.51 2.78 17.96
C GLY A 110 -17.82 3.94 17.24
N ALA A 111 -16.93 3.66 16.29
CA ALA A 111 -16.22 4.68 15.51
C ALA A 111 -16.23 4.39 13.99
N THR A 112 -17.28 3.72 13.49
CA THR A 112 -17.36 3.22 12.11
C THR A 112 -17.17 4.32 11.06
N LEU A 113 -17.78 5.49 11.23
CA LEU A 113 -17.63 6.62 10.31
C LEU A 113 -16.18 7.14 10.26
N SER A 114 -15.54 7.29 11.42
CA SER A 114 -14.13 7.68 11.51
C SER A 114 -13.21 6.61 10.92
N SER A 115 -13.44 5.32 11.20
CA SER A 115 -12.67 4.21 10.62
C SER A 115 -12.81 4.15 9.11
N ASN A 116 -14.01 4.36 8.57
CA ASN A 116 -14.24 4.39 7.13
C ASN A 116 -13.55 5.60 6.49
N ALA A 117 -13.59 6.78 7.09
CA ALA A 117 -12.88 7.94 6.59
C ALA A 117 -11.36 7.73 6.54
N ILE A 118 -10.77 7.09 7.55
CA ILE A 118 -9.34 6.77 7.51
C ILE A 118 -9.04 5.82 6.34
N LYS A 119 -9.83 4.75 6.17
CA LYS A 119 -9.67 3.80 5.06
C LYS A 119 -9.79 4.50 3.70
N GLU A 120 -10.83 5.31 3.51
CA GLU A 120 -11.04 6.07 2.28
C GLU A 120 -9.91 7.07 1.99
N ALA A 121 -9.40 7.78 3.02
CA ALA A 121 -8.29 8.69 2.85
C ALA A 121 -7.00 7.95 2.45
N VAL A 122 -6.73 6.79 3.06
CA VAL A 122 -5.61 5.93 2.67
C VAL A 122 -5.80 5.37 1.26
N ASP A 123 -7.00 4.91 0.91
CA ASP A 123 -7.33 4.41 -0.43
C ASP A 123 -7.08 5.46 -1.50
N GLN A 124 -7.50 6.71 -1.27
CA GLN A 124 -7.23 7.80 -2.19
C GLN A 124 -5.72 8.06 -2.35
N ALA A 125 -4.96 8.00 -1.27
CA ALA A 125 -3.50 8.14 -1.34
C ALA A 125 -2.86 6.99 -2.13
N LEU A 126 -3.32 5.75 -1.92
CA LEU A 126 -2.85 4.58 -2.65
C LEU A 126 -3.26 4.58 -4.14
N ALA A 127 -4.44 5.08 -4.47
CA ALA A 127 -4.89 5.27 -5.85
C ALA A 127 -3.95 6.24 -6.60
N ARG A 128 -3.65 7.39 -5.97
CA ARG A 128 -2.66 8.35 -6.50
C ARG A 128 -1.28 7.71 -6.68
N ALA A 129 -0.88 6.85 -5.74
CA ALA A 129 0.36 6.11 -5.85
C ALA A 129 0.39 5.12 -7.02
N ARG A 130 -0.76 4.59 -7.45
CA ARG A 130 -0.89 3.73 -8.65
C ARG A 130 -0.89 4.52 -9.96
N GLY A 131 -0.83 5.85 -9.88
CA GLY A 131 -1.03 6.72 -11.04
C GLY A 131 -2.50 6.82 -11.48
N GLU A 132 -3.44 6.42 -10.62
CA GLU A 132 -4.84 6.74 -10.80
C GLU A 132 -5.01 8.21 -10.41
N GLU A 133 -5.25 9.04 -11.42
CA GLU A 133 -5.57 10.44 -11.21
C GLU A 133 -6.88 10.47 -10.40
N PRO A 134 -6.91 11.12 -9.22
CA PRO A 134 -8.10 11.11 -8.42
C PRO A 134 -9.18 11.82 -9.24
N GLU A 135 -10.30 11.13 -9.47
CA GLU A 135 -11.55 11.77 -9.86
C GLU A 135 -11.67 13.03 -9.01
N THR A 136 -11.55 14.19 -9.64
CA THR A 136 -11.48 15.48 -8.98
C THR A 136 -12.68 15.59 -8.05
N VAL A 137 -12.48 15.33 -6.76
CA VAL A 137 -13.48 15.64 -5.76
C VAL A 137 -13.40 17.16 -5.66
N PRO A 138 -14.37 17.91 -6.17
CA PRO A 138 -14.34 19.35 -6.07
C PRO A 138 -14.15 19.68 -4.60
N GLU A 139 -13.23 20.61 -4.35
CA GLU A 139 -13.10 21.42 -3.15
C GLU A 139 -14.41 21.37 -2.36
N ILE A 140 -14.38 20.69 -1.21
CA ILE A 140 -15.56 20.56 -0.35
C ILE A 140 -15.80 21.96 0.21
N ALA A 141 -16.45 22.79 -0.59
CA ALA A 141 -17.15 23.97 -0.15
C ALA A 141 -18.01 23.50 1.03
N GLU A 142 -17.73 24.08 2.19
CA GLU A 142 -18.61 23.98 3.35
C GLU A 142 -20.03 24.24 2.84
N LYS A 143 -20.87 23.21 2.75
CA LYS A 143 -22.30 23.45 2.60
C LYS A 143 -22.69 24.19 3.88
N PRO A 144 -23.09 25.47 3.85
CA PRO A 144 -23.69 26.08 5.02
C PRO A 144 -24.89 25.21 5.35
N SER A 145 -24.84 24.59 6.52
CA SER A 145 -25.95 23.86 7.11
C SER A 145 -27.07 24.88 7.32
N SER A 146 -27.94 25.04 6.33
CA SER A 146 -29.21 25.74 6.47
C SER A 146 -30.19 24.78 7.14
N LEU A 147 -29.97 24.53 8.43
CA LEU A 147 -31.03 24.03 9.29
C LEU A 147 -32.03 25.19 9.43
N LYS A 148 -33.21 25.02 8.83
CA LYS A 148 -34.36 25.84 9.22
C LYS A 148 -34.76 25.36 10.61
N ASP A 149 -34.69 26.24 11.61
CA ASP A 149 -35.23 25.99 12.93
C ASP A 149 -36.75 25.83 12.82
N GLY A 150 -37.20 24.59 12.69
CA GLY A 150 -38.60 24.23 12.81
C GLY A 150 -38.98 24.31 14.28
N THR A 151 -39.87 25.24 14.62
CA THR A 151 -40.51 25.29 15.93
C THR A 151 -41.29 23.99 16.15
N TYR A 152 -40.89 23.18 17.13
CA TYR A 152 -41.72 22.10 17.64
C TYR A 152 -42.67 22.71 18.68
N THR A 153 -43.90 23.00 18.26
CA THR A 153 -45.04 23.24 19.17
C THR A 153 -45.90 22.00 19.24
#